data_AF-A0A1Y1W3J4-F1
#
_entry.id   AF-A0A1Y1W3J4-F1
#
_cell.length_a   1.000
_cell.length_b   1.000
_cell.length_c   1.000
_cell.angle_alpha   90.00
_cell.angle_beta   90.00
_cell.angle_gamma   90.00
#
_symmetry.space_group_name_H-M   'P 1'
#
loop_
_entity.id
_entity.type
_entity.pdbx_description
1 polymer ?
#
loop_
_entity_poly.entity_id
_entity_poly.type
_entity_poly.pdbx_seq_one_letter_code
_entity_poly.pdbx_strand_id
1 'polypeptide(L)'
;MTLASISQLSFWKGIFDILSSVGIARLGATIAGAYAGYRVVYELFLSPLRHVPGPFLARLTPMRRQYLSALGQTAQMAIKEYEKYGDIYVQGPNAVSISSPSDIRTVLASHAFVKANFYAALDLFGIENTVSARDPAVASLRKRQLGPYLNPAYVAEMQTAILKHGFLALQQKWEGQLAQSTSSSIEVNYSDDFTLATLDTVCALAFGRELGCLERSDATVAHWAEATVKVHGMRAMVPLLGLYPFSLAIKGLDTQFQRLTAFCRDSISRRRELLETGGEKPVDLLQAFLDAQDPESKISMSETQLQAETIVVLLAGTDTSSNTMQWLVHLLLLHPEIYAQAVSEVRGKFAADHVITYTEAKKHLPFVNACIYEALRLYPLGGGYVPRISPAGGITLQGYFIPEGTEINANFYGASIHKGAWAEPLRYDPTRFLANEEARLNFFAFSPGVRICPGRHLAWAEMSTIIANMLKDYDWSLPKDLTHLGPDVLDKHGYPCRMESAHFLVTAPVNPRRDCRLVLSKHP
;
A
#
# COMPACT_ATOMS: atom_id res chain seq x y z
N MET A 1 4.94 39.90 61.15
CA MET A 1 5.29 39.52 59.75
C MET A 1 6.79 39.64 59.62
N THR A 2 7.45 38.49 59.55
CA THR A 2 8.89 38.29 59.74
C THR A 2 9.68 38.65 58.47
N LEU A 3 10.93 39.12 58.65
CA LEU A 3 11.93 39.44 57.62
C LEU A 3 12.12 38.35 56.53
N ALA A 4 11.65 37.13 56.79
CA ALA A 4 11.60 36.04 55.81
C ALA A 4 10.70 36.34 54.59
N SER A 5 9.59 37.07 54.74
CA SER A 5 8.65 37.33 53.63
C SER A 5 9.20 38.34 52.61
N ILE A 6 10.02 39.29 53.04
CA ILE A 6 10.62 40.32 52.17
C ILE A 6 11.75 39.72 51.32
N SER A 7 12.50 38.75 51.86
CA SER A 7 13.55 38.03 51.10
C SER A 7 13.00 37.09 50.03
N GLN A 8 11.82 36.50 50.25
CA GLN A 8 11.16 35.70 49.22
C GLN A 8 10.59 36.57 48.11
N LEU A 9 10.01 37.72 48.44
CA LEU A 9 9.49 38.68 47.46
C LEU A 9 10.59 39.27 46.58
N SER A 10 11.79 39.56 47.10
CA SER A 10 12.92 40.03 46.28
C SER A 10 13.48 38.95 45.36
N PHE A 11 13.51 37.69 45.82
CA PHE A 11 13.92 36.54 45.00
C PHE A 11 12.98 36.32 43.81
N TRP A 12 11.66 36.31 44.05
CA TRP A 12 10.65 36.17 42.99
C TRP A 12 10.64 37.36 42.03
N LYS A 13 10.88 38.58 42.54
CA LYS A 13 10.99 39.79 41.72
C LYS A 13 12.25 39.77 40.83
N GLY A 14 13.38 39.28 41.34
CA GLY A 14 14.60 39.08 40.55
C GLY A 14 14.42 38.03 39.45
N ILE A 15 13.73 36.92 39.73
CA ILE A 15 13.35 35.94 38.70
C ILE A 15 12.42 36.56 37.65
N PHE A 16 11.44 37.36 38.09
CA PHE A 16 10.51 38.04 37.19
C PHE A 16 11.20 39.09 36.32
N ASP A 17 12.19 39.82 36.84
CA ASP A 17 13.00 40.80 36.11
C ASP A 17 13.99 40.13 35.14
N ILE A 18 14.51 38.94 35.46
CA ILE A 18 15.31 38.12 34.53
C ILE A 18 14.43 37.54 33.42
N LEU A 19 13.22 37.06 33.75
CA LEU A 19 12.26 36.54 32.79
C LEU A 19 11.65 37.65 31.91
N SER A 20 11.55 38.89 32.41
CA SER A 20 11.07 40.04 31.64
C SER A 20 12.17 40.67 30.78
N SER A 21 13.43 40.66 31.23
CA SER A 21 14.60 41.15 30.45
C SER A 21 15.07 40.17 29.38
N VAL A 22 14.96 38.87 29.64
CA VAL A 22 15.11 37.80 28.64
C VAL A 22 13.71 37.49 28.11
N GLY A 23 13.13 38.44 27.35
CA GLY A 23 11.75 38.33 26.87
C GLY A 23 11.44 36.92 26.35
N ILE A 24 10.25 36.40 26.64
CA ILE A 24 9.83 34.98 26.48
C ILE A 24 10.37 34.31 25.20
N ALA A 25 10.44 35.03 24.08
CA ALA A 25 11.03 34.58 22.82
C ALA A 25 12.52 34.19 22.91
N ARG A 26 13.35 34.97 23.64
CA ARG A 26 14.76 34.68 23.89
C ARG A 26 14.95 33.46 24.79
N LEU A 27 14.16 33.33 25.85
CA LEU A 27 14.20 32.15 26.71
C LEU A 27 13.81 30.89 25.91
N GLY A 28 12.75 30.98 25.11
CA GLY A 28 12.33 29.92 24.19
C GLY A 28 13.43 29.56 23.18
N ALA A 29 14.08 30.56 22.57
CA ALA A 29 15.18 30.34 21.63
C ALA A 29 16.40 29.67 22.29
N THR A 30 16.76 30.08 23.52
CA THR A 30 17.87 29.46 24.28
C THR A 30 17.57 28.01 24.63
N ILE A 31 16.36 27.71 25.12
CA ILE A 31 15.94 26.34 25.43
C ILE A 31 15.94 25.48 24.16
N ALA A 32 15.38 25.99 23.06
CA ALA A 32 15.37 25.28 21.78
C ALA A 32 16.80 25.03 21.26
N GLY A 33 17.69 26.02 21.37
CA GLY A 33 19.10 25.89 21.00
C GLY A 33 19.85 24.88 21.86
N ALA A 34 19.66 24.91 23.18
CA ALA A 34 20.27 23.95 24.10
C ALA A 34 19.76 22.52 23.85
N TYR A 35 18.45 22.36 23.60
CA TYR A 35 17.87 21.07 23.25
C TYR A 35 18.39 20.55 21.90
N ALA A 36 18.49 21.41 20.89
CA ALA A 36 19.07 21.06 19.60
C ALA A 36 20.54 20.63 19.74
N GLY A 37 21.34 21.38 20.52
CA GLY A 37 22.73 21.03 20.83
C GLY A 37 22.85 19.70 21.56
N TYR A 38 22.02 19.47 22.59
CA TYR A 38 21.93 18.19 23.30
C TYR A 38 21.61 17.04 22.34
N ARG A 39 20.60 17.21 21.47
CA ARG A 39 20.21 16.19 20.49
C ARG A 39 21.36 15.88 19.52
N VAL A 40 22.07 16.89 19.03
CA VAL A 40 23.24 16.68 18.16
C VAL A 40 24.33 15.89 18.88
N VAL A 41 24.68 16.27 20.11
CA VAL A 41 25.70 15.56 20.89
C VAL A 41 25.26 14.13 21.19
N TYR A 42 24.01 13.96 21.63
CA TYR A 42 23.46 12.65 21.95
C TYR A 42 23.48 11.73 20.72
N GLU A 43 22.92 12.17 19.58
CA GLU A 43 22.79 11.31 18.40
C GLU A 43 24.12 10.96 17.73
N LEU A 44 25.12 11.83 17.84
CA LEU A 44 26.44 11.58 17.25
C LEU A 44 27.36 10.76 18.17
N PHE A 45 27.32 10.98 19.48
CA PHE A 45 28.31 10.40 20.39
C PHE A 45 27.73 9.36 21.36
N LEU A 46 26.48 9.53 21.80
CA LEU A 46 25.87 8.71 22.86
C LEU A 46 24.83 7.73 22.34
N SER A 47 24.29 7.95 21.13
CA SER A 47 23.23 7.12 20.57
C SER A 47 23.72 5.69 20.36
N PRO A 48 22.91 4.69 20.74
CA PRO A 48 23.24 3.29 20.50
C PRO A 48 23.35 2.96 19.00
N LEU A 49 22.72 3.77 18.13
CA LEU A 49 22.76 3.61 16.68
C LEU A 49 23.97 4.28 16.02
N ARG A 50 24.90 4.89 16.80
CA ARG A 50 26.09 5.58 16.25
C ARG A 50 26.97 4.66 15.39
N HIS A 51 26.97 3.35 15.68
CA HIS A 51 27.78 2.36 14.98
C HIS A 51 27.14 1.88 13.66
N VAL A 52 25.82 2.02 13.50
CA VAL A 52 25.10 1.62 12.27
C VAL A 52 25.43 2.64 11.17
N PRO A 53 25.79 2.23 9.94
CA PRO A 53 26.07 3.17 8.84
C PRO A 53 24.81 3.93 8.41
N GLY A 54 24.95 5.05 7.69
CA GLY A 54 23.78 5.75 7.13
C GLY A 54 24.01 7.25 6.89
N PRO A 55 23.03 7.95 6.30
CA PRO A 55 23.11 9.38 6.04
C PRO A 55 23.27 10.20 7.32
N PHE A 56 24.22 11.13 7.34
CA PHE A 56 24.49 11.97 8.51
C PHE A 56 23.24 12.73 9.00
N LEU A 57 22.50 13.37 8.09
CA LEU A 57 21.29 14.13 8.44
C LEU A 57 20.18 13.24 9.02
N ALA A 58 20.12 11.96 8.64
CA ALA A 58 19.12 11.02 9.15
C ALA A 58 19.33 10.74 10.65
N ARG A 59 20.57 10.80 11.15
CA ARG A 59 20.87 10.65 12.58
C ARG A 59 20.28 11.79 13.41
N LEU A 60 20.23 12.99 12.84
CA LEU A 60 19.85 14.20 13.58
C LEU A 60 18.35 14.47 13.50
N THR A 61 17.72 14.18 12.36
CA THR A 61 16.33 14.57 12.12
C THR A 61 15.59 13.64 11.15
N PRO A 62 14.30 13.33 11.41
CA PRO A 62 13.47 12.60 10.46
C PRO A 62 12.96 13.48 9.30
N MET A 63 13.21 14.80 9.33
CA MET A 63 12.63 15.76 8.39
C MET A 63 12.98 15.46 6.93
N ARG A 64 14.20 14.96 6.66
CA ARG A 64 14.59 14.54 5.31
C ARG A 64 13.69 13.41 4.80
N ARG A 65 13.41 12.40 5.63
CA ARG A 65 12.53 11.27 5.29
C ARG A 65 11.10 11.76 5.05
N GLN A 66 10.60 12.62 5.94
CA GLN A 66 9.25 13.19 5.81
C GLN A 66 9.10 14.02 4.52
N TYR A 67 10.10 14.85 4.21
CA TYR A 67 10.14 15.64 2.98
C TYR A 67 10.14 14.75 1.73
N LEU A 68 11.00 13.74 1.67
CA LEU A 68 11.06 12.82 0.53
C LEU A 68 9.77 11.99 0.40
N SER A 69 9.17 11.58 1.51
CA SER A 69 7.87 10.89 1.52
C SER A 69 6.74 11.79 1.02
N ALA A 70 6.75 13.08 1.36
CA ALA A 70 5.78 14.05 0.87
C ALA A 70 5.93 14.34 -0.64
N LEU A 71 7.13 14.12 -1.21
CA LEU A 71 7.38 14.18 -2.65
C LEU A 71 7.14 12.85 -3.37
N GLY A 72 6.73 11.79 -2.66
CA GLY A 72 6.56 10.46 -3.24
C GLY A 72 7.88 9.75 -3.60
N GLN A 73 9.02 10.20 -3.07
CA GLN A 73 10.35 9.69 -3.42
C GLN A 73 10.86 8.58 -2.50
N THR A 74 9.96 7.96 -1.73
CA THR A 74 10.31 6.93 -0.73
C THR A 74 10.97 5.71 -1.37
N ALA A 75 10.46 5.24 -2.51
CA ALA A 75 11.00 4.09 -3.23
C ALA A 75 12.43 4.35 -3.74
N GLN A 76 12.65 5.50 -4.38
CA GLN A 76 13.95 5.91 -4.90
C GLN A 76 14.96 6.11 -3.77
N MET A 77 14.53 6.69 -2.65
CA MET A 77 15.36 6.79 -1.44
C MET A 77 15.75 5.40 -0.93
N ALA A 78 14.79 4.47 -0.85
CA ALA A 78 15.00 3.12 -0.35
C ALA A 78 16.00 2.32 -1.18
N ILE A 79 15.91 2.41 -2.52
CA ILE A 79 16.88 1.80 -3.44
C ILE A 79 18.26 2.44 -3.26
N LYS A 80 18.33 3.78 -3.33
CA LYS A 80 19.60 4.52 -3.28
C LYS A 80 20.35 4.33 -1.95
N GLU A 81 19.63 4.27 -0.84
CA GLU A 81 20.23 4.07 0.48
C GLU A 81 20.69 2.62 0.68
N TYR A 82 19.90 1.64 0.22
CA TYR A 82 20.32 0.24 0.18
C TYR A 82 21.61 0.05 -0.65
N GLU A 83 21.65 0.58 -1.88
CA GLU A 83 22.84 0.48 -2.74
C GLU A 83 24.09 1.11 -2.12
N LYS A 84 23.93 2.16 -1.31
CA LYS A 84 25.05 2.90 -0.71
C LYS A 84 25.52 2.31 0.62
N TYR A 85 24.62 1.87 1.49
CA TYR A 85 24.95 1.47 2.86
C TYR A 85 24.77 -0.03 3.11
N GLY A 86 24.13 -0.76 2.20
CA GLY A 86 23.90 -2.20 2.31
C GLY A 86 22.65 -2.55 3.13
N ASP A 87 22.70 -3.72 3.77
CA ASP A 87 21.53 -4.38 4.37
C ASP A 87 20.97 -3.72 5.61
N ILE A 88 21.72 -2.83 6.26
CA ILE A 88 21.27 -2.09 7.43
C ILE A 88 21.81 -0.67 7.42
N TYR A 89 20.95 0.30 7.67
CA TYR A 89 21.36 1.70 7.78
C TYR A 89 20.43 2.54 8.66
N VAL A 90 20.95 3.64 9.19
CA VAL A 90 20.18 4.63 9.95
C VAL A 90 19.26 5.39 9.00
N GLN A 91 17.97 5.41 9.33
CA GLN A 91 16.94 6.12 8.58
C GLN A 91 16.38 7.33 9.34
N GLY A 92 16.56 7.36 10.66
CA GLY A 92 16.12 8.42 11.56
C GLY A 92 16.86 8.36 12.90
N PRO A 93 16.72 9.36 13.79
CA PRO A 93 17.46 9.39 15.06
C PRO A 93 17.24 8.16 15.96
N ASN A 94 16.05 7.56 15.90
CA ASN A 94 15.73 6.29 16.57
C ASN A 94 15.10 5.29 15.58
N ALA A 95 15.62 5.26 14.35
CA ALA A 95 15.08 4.41 13.29
C ALA A 95 16.20 3.85 12.40
N VAL A 96 16.15 2.54 12.18
CA VAL A 96 16.99 1.83 11.22
C VAL A 96 16.14 1.25 10.10
N SER A 97 16.76 1.01 8.96
CA SER A 97 16.19 0.24 7.87
C SER A 97 16.95 -1.07 7.70
N ILE A 98 16.24 -2.13 7.33
CA ILE A 98 16.79 -3.45 7.00
C ILE A 98 16.34 -3.88 5.60
N SER A 99 17.24 -4.46 4.81
CA SER A 99 16.96 -4.95 3.46
C SER A 99 17.27 -6.44 3.25
N SER A 100 18.01 -7.06 4.18
CA SER A 100 18.30 -8.50 4.12
C SER A 100 17.01 -9.32 4.21
N PRO A 101 16.77 -10.27 3.27
CA PRO A 101 15.58 -11.13 3.31
C PRO A 101 15.43 -11.94 4.59
N SER A 102 16.53 -12.39 5.21
CA SER A 102 16.47 -13.15 6.47
C SER A 102 15.93 -12.28 7.61
N ASP A 103 16.39 -11.04 7.68
CA ASP A 103 16.06 -10.13 8.78
C ASP A 103 14.63 -9.61 8.64
N ILE A 104 14.20 -9.34 7.40
CA ILE A 104 12.80 -9.00 7.10
C ILE A 104 11.86 -10.13 7.55
N ARG A 105 12.20 -11.40 7.25
CA ARG A 105 11.41 -12.54 7.75
C ARG A 105 11.40 -12.60 9.27
N THR A 106 12.55 -12.46 9.92
CA THR A 106 12.65 -12.47 11.39
C THR A 106 11.76 -11.40 12.03
N VAL A 107 11.78 -10.18 11.51
CA VAL A 107 11.02 -9.04 12.05
C VAL A 107 9.52 -9.16 11.75
N LEU A 108 9.14 -9.55 10.53
CA LEU A 108 7.73 -9.55 10.12
C LEU A 108 6.98 -10.85 10.43
N ALA A 109 7.66 -11.97 10.62
CA ALA A 109 7.01 -13.24 10.97
C ALA A 109 6.67 -13.39 12.46
N SER A 110 7.10 -12.45 13.32
CA SER A 110 6.90 -12.51 14.77
C SER A 110 5.94 -11.45 15.30
N HIS A 111 5.18 -11.80 16.35
CA HIS A 111 4.33 -10.85 17.09
C HIS A 111 5.11 -9.95 18.05
N ALA A 112 6.37 -10.28 18.36
CA ALA A 112 7.21 -9.47 19.23
C ALA A 112 7.48 -8.06 18.67
N PHE A 113 7.50 -7.94 17.34
CA PHE A 113 7.67 -6.68 16.63
C PHE A 113 6.30 -6.07 16.34
N VAL A 114 5.90 -5.12 17.18
CA VAL A 114 4.63 -4.39 17.00
C VAL A 114 4.75 -3.34 15.90
N LYS A 115 3.61 -2.97 15.29
CA LYS A 115 3.55 -1.89 14.30
C LYS A 115 3.95 -0.55 14.94
N ALA A 116 4.73 0.25 14.21
CA ALA A 116 5.16 1.57 14.66
C ALA A 116 3.99 2.58 14.74
N ASN A 117 4.24 3.74 15.34
CA ASN A 117 3.20 4.76 15.57
C ASN A 117 2.60 5.32 14.28
N PHE A 118 3.31 5.23 13.15
CA PHE A 118 2.80 5.59 11.82
C PHE A 118 1.43 4.96 11.53
N TYR A 119 1.19 3.71 11.95
CA TYR A 119 -0.05 3.01 11.66
C TYR A 119 -1.29 3.62 12.32
N ALA A 120 -1.14 4.41 13.39
CA ALA A 120 -2.26 5.16 13.98
C ALA A 120 -2.83 6.20 13.00
N ALA A 121 -2.05 6.63 12.00
CA ALA A 121 -2.54 7.46 10.90
C ALA A 121 -3.52 6.73 9.98
N LEU A 122 -3.62 5.40 10.08
CA LEU A 122 -4.52 4.57 9.30
C LEU A 122 -5.73 4.11 10.13
N ASP A 123 -5.85 4.56 11.37
CA ASP A 123 -7.05 4.34 12.19
C ASP A 123 -8.20 5.15 11.61
N LEU A 124 -9.35 4.50 11.46
CA LEU A 124 -10.59 5.14 11.08
C LEU A 124 -11.45 5.28 12.33
N PHE A 125 -12.07 6.45 12.51
CA PHE A 125 -12.88 6.75 13.70
C PHE A 125 -12.11 6.62 15.03
N GLY A 126 -10.78 6.72 14.99
CA GLY A 126 -9.91 6.59 16.16
C GLY A 126 -9.82 5.17 16.73
N ILE A 127 -10.18 4.14 15.95
CA ILE A 127 -10.10 2.74 16.36
C ILE A 127 -9.11 1.95 15.49
N GLU A 128 -8.43 1.00 16.12
CA GLU A 128 -7.55 0.04 15.45
C GLU A 128 -8.36 -0.89 14.54
N ASN A 129 -7.88 -1.08 13.31
CA ASN A 129 -8.45 -1.95 12.28
C ASN A 129 -7.43 -3.00 11.81
N THR A 130 -7.83 -3.89 10.90
CA THR A 130 -6.97 -4.97 10.39
C THR A 130 -5.59 -4.49 9.88
N VAL A 131 -5.54 -3.32 9.25
CA VAL A 131 -4.30 -2.75 8.68
C VAL A 131 -3.51 -1.95 9.72
N SER A 132 -4.17 -1.21 10.61
CA SER A 132 -3.50 -0.32 11.57
C SER A 132 -3.14 -0.99 12.90
N ALA A 133 -3.85 -2.07 13.29
CA ALA A 133 -3.77 -2.63 14.63
C ALA A 133 -2.34 -2.92 15.09
N ARG A 134 -1.95 -2.28 16.18
CA ARG A 134 -0.63 -2.34 16.81
C ARG A 134 -0.66 -3.30 17.99
N ASP A 135 -1.77 -3.35 18.72
CA ASP A 135 -1.99 -4.33 19.77
C ASP A 135 -2.07 -5.75 19.15
N PRO A 136 -1.17 -6.68 19.51
CA PRO A 136 -1.22 -8.06 19.04
C PRO A 136 -2.55 -8.77 19.33
N ALA A 137 -3.23 -8.44 20.43
CA ALA A 137 -4.52 -9.03 20.79
C ALA A 137 -5.62 -8.58 19.82
N VAL A 138 -5.72 -7.27 19.56
CA VAL A 138 -6.67 -6.71 18.59
C VAL A 138 -6.41 -7.24 17.19
N ALA A 139 -5.14 -7.26 16.75
CA ALA A 139 -4.78 -7.78 15.43
C ALA A 139 -5.13 -9.26 15.27
N SER A 140 -4.90 -10.07 16.31
CA SER A 140 -5.23 -11.50 16.30
C SER A 140 -6.74 -11.73 16.29
N LEU A 141 -7.49 -10.96 17.07
CA LEU A 141 -8.95 -11.00 17.10
C LEU A 141 -9.54 -10.68 15.72
N ARG A 142 -9.12 -9.58 15.08
CA ARG A 142 -9.58 -9.22 13.73
C ARG A 142 -9.26 -10.29 12.69
N LYS A 143 -8.05 -10.84 12.76
CA LYS A 143 -7.63 -11.93 11.86
C LYS A 143 -8.52 -13.17 12.02
N ARG A 144 -8.93 -13.53 13.25
CA ARG A 144 -9.82 -14.67 13.48
C ARG A 144 -11.26 -14.39 13.03
N GLN A 145 -11.75 -13.16 13.22
CA GLN A 145 -13.07 -12.74 12.75
C GLN A 145 -13.19 -12.75 11.22
N LEU A 146 -12.18 -12.21 10.52
CA LEU A 146 -12.23 -12.02 9.06
C LEU A 146 -11.60 -13.17 8.26
N GLY A 147 -10.72 -13.95 8.87
CA GLY A 147 -9.98 -15.04 8.22
C GLY A 147 -10.85 -16.05 7.45
N PRO A 148 -12.00 -16.53 7.99
CA PRO A 148 -12.89 -17.43 7.28
C PRO A 148 -13.44 -16.86 5.96
N TYR A 149 -13.58 -15.55 5.85
CA TYR A 149 -14.19 -14.87 4.71
C TYR A 149 -13.16 -14.30 3.71
N LEU A 150 -11.87 -14.42 4.00
CA LEU A 150 -10.77 -14.00 3.14
C LEU A 150 -9.88 -15.18 2.74
N ASN A 151 -10.35 -16.41 2.93
CA ASN A 151 -9.65 -17.63 2.52
C ASN A 151 -9.91 -17.94 1.03
N PRO A 152 -9.12 -18.84 0.40
CA PRO A 152 -9.30 -19.18 -1.01
C PRO A 152 -10.67 -19.74 -1.38
N ALA A 153 -11.33 -20.47 -0.48
CA ALA A 153 -12.63 -21.08 -0.76
C ALA A 153 -13.71 -20.01 -0.86
N TYR A 154 -13.80 -19.10 0.12
CA TYR A 154 -14.78 -18.02 0.11
C TYR A 154 -14.55 -17.05 -1.06
N VAL A 155 -13.28 -16.77 -1.41
CA VAL A 155 -12.95 -15.96 -2.60
C VAL A 155 -13.39 -16.65 -3.89
N ALA A 156 -13.30 -17.97 -3.99
CA ALA A 156 -13.80 -18.70 -5.15
C ALA A 156 -15.33 -18.62 -5.27
N GLU A 157 -16.07 -18.57 -4.16
CA GLU A 157 -17.52 -18.35 -4.18
C GLU A 157 -17.89 -16.94 -4.68
N MET A 158 -17.06 -15.93 -4.39
CA MET A 158 -17.22 -14.56 -4.89
C MET A 158 -16.83 -14.40 -6.38
N GLN A 159 -16.37 -15.45 -7.08
CA GLN A 159 -15.80 -15.30 -8.44
C GLN A 159 -16.77 -14.67 -9.43
N THR A 160 -18.07 -14.95 -9.30
CA THR A 160 -19.08 -14.43 -10.24
C THR A 160 -19.15 -12.91 -10.15
N ALA A 161 -19.12 -12.35 -8.93
CA ALA A 161 -19.10 -10.91 -8.72
C ALA A 161 -17.76 -10.30 -9.19
N ILE A 162 -16.64 -10.97 -8.89
CA ILE A 162 -15.30 -10.53 -9.32
C ILE A 162 -15.21 -10.46 -10.85
N LEU A 163 -15.70 -11.48 -11.57
CA LEU A 163 -15.70 -11.49 -13.03
C LEU A 163 -16.66 -10.46 -13.61
N LYS A 164 -17.89 -10.36 -13.06
CA LYS A 164 -18.92 -9.42 -13.51
C LYS A 164 -18.42 -7.98 -13.45
N HIS A 165 -17.90 -7.56 -12.31
CA HIS A 165 -17.51 -6.16 -12.06
C HIS A 165 -16.05 -5.85 -12.47
N GLY A 166 -15.22 -6.87 -12.62
CA GLY A 166 -13.85 -6.75 -13.09
C GLY A 166 -13.75 -6.89 -14.60
N PHE A 167 -13.37 -8.07 -15.08
CA PHE A 167 -13.06 -8.28 -16.49
C PHE A 167 -14.25 -8.11 -17.43
N LEU A 168 -15.45 -8.60 -17.08
CA LEU A 168 -16.60 -8.54 -18.00
C LEU A 168 -17.09 -7.11 -18.21
N ALA A 169 -17.09 -6.27 -17.17
CA ALA A 169 -17.37 -4.85 -17.30
C ALA A 169 -16.32 -4.13 -18.17
N LEU A 170 -15.05 -4.50 -18.02
CA LEU A 170 -13.94 -3.97 -18.83
C LEU A 170 -14.06 -4.38 -20.30
N GLN A 171 -14.33 -5.66 -20.55
CA GLN A 171 -14.59 -6.21 -21.88
C GLN A 171 -15.76 -5.48 -22.54
N GLN A 172 -16.89 -5.33 -21.84
CA GLN A 172 -18.05 -4.61 -22.35
C GLN A 172 -17.71 -3.17 -22.77
N LYS A 173 -16.94 -2.45 -21.96
CA LYS A 173 -16.50 -1.08 -22.28
C LYS A 173 -15.64 -1.05 -23.54
N TRP A 174 -14.60 -1.89 -23.62
CA TRP A 174 -13.67 -1.89 -24.75
C TRP A 174 -14.30 -2.41 -26.04
N GLU A 175 -15.15 -3.43 -25.97
CA GLU A 175 -15.89 -3.91 -27.14
C GLU A 175 -16.87 -2.85 -27.65
N GLY A 176 -17.53 -2.10 -26.76
CA GLY A 176 -18.35 -0.95 -27.13
C GLY A 176 -17.55 0.13 -27.86
N GLN A 177 -16.32 0.42 -27.42
CA GLN A 177 -15.43 1.37 -28.09
C GLN A 177 -14.91 0.84 -29.44
N LEU A 178 -14.55 -0.44 -29.53
CA LEU A 178 -14.16 -1.09 -30.78
C LEU A 178 -15.29 -1.06 -31.81
N ALA A 179 -16.53 -1.34 -31.40
CA ALA A 179 -17.70 -1.32 -32.28
C ALA A 179 -18.03 0.08 -32.83
N GLN A 180 -17.65 1.13 -32.11
CA GLN A 180 -17.82 2.53 -32.53
C GLN A 180 -16.62 3.05 -33.33
N SER A 181 -15.48 2.36 -33.29
CA SER A 181 -14.26 2.74 -33.99
C SER A 181 -14.35 2.40 -35.49
N THR A 182 -13.79 3.26 -36.33
CA THR A 182 -13.57 2.97 -37.76
C THR A 182 -12.32 2.12 -37.99
N SER A 183 -11.45 2.00 -36.98
CA SER A 183 -10.24 1.19 -36.99
C SER A 183 -10.49 -0.17 -36.33
N SER A 184 -9.73 -1.20 -36.72
CA SER A 184 -9.75 -2.52 -36.08
C SER A 184 -9.09 -2.55 -34.69
N SER A 185 -8.55 -1.40 -34.25
CA SER A 185 -7.93 -1.21 -32.94
C SER A 185 -8.42 0.10 -32.30
N ILE A 186 -8.36 0.16 -30.98
CA ILE A 186 -8.59 1.37 -30.19
C ILE A 186 -7.36 1.66 -29.32
N GLU A 187 -7.23 2.91 -28.89
CA GLU A 187 -6.29 3.29 -27.85
C GLU A 187 -7.05 3.56 -26.56
N VAL A 188 -6.57 2.99 -25.45
CA VAL A 188 -7.17 3.15 -24.12
C VAL A 188 -6.14 3.59 -23.10
N ASN A 189 -6.62 4.20 -22.01
CA ASN A 189 -5.81 4.42 -20.82
C ASN A 189 -6.09 3.30 -19.81
N TYR A 190 -5.17 2.33 -19.72
CA TYR A 190 -5.39 1.16 -18.85
C TYR A 190 -5.28 1.49 -17.36
N SER A 191 -4.68 2.64 -16.98
CA SER A 191 -4.61 3.06 -15.58
C SER A 191 -5.98 3.41 -15.03
N ASP A 192 -6.72 4.27 -15.74
CA ASP A 192 -8.07 4.66 -15.35
C ASP A 192 -9.01 3.45 -15.37
N ASP A 193 -8.92 2.63 -16.42
CA ASP A 193 -9.77 1.44 -16.57
C ASP A 193 -9.53 0.40 -15.47
N PHE A 194 -8.28 0.07 -15.12
CA PHE A 194 -7.99 -0.85 -14.01
C PHE A 194 -8.40 -0.28 -12.66
N THR A 195 -8.22 1.02 -12.44
CA THR A 195 -8.65 1.67 -11.20
C THR A 195 -10.17 1.58 -11.04
N LEU A 196 -10.93 1.85 -12.10
CA LEU A 196 -12.38 1.79 -12.06
C LEU A 196 -12.93 0.35 -12.01
N ALA A 197 -12.30 -0.61 -12.69
CA ALA A 197 -12.70 -2.02 -12.63
C ALA A 197 -12.50 -2.64 -11.24
N THR A 198 -11.34 -2.36 -10.62
CA THR A 198 -11.07 -2.77 -9.23
C THR A 198 -11.98 -2.04 -8.24
N LEU A 199 -12.25 -0.75 -8.46
CA LEU A 199 -13.19 0.02 -7.64
C LEU A 199 -14.60 -0.58 -7.68
N ASP A 200 -15.15 -0.85 -8.87
CA ASP A 200 -16.47 -1.46 -9.02
C ASP A 200 -16.53 -2.84 -8.37
N THR A 201 -15.48 -3.66 -8.56
CA THR A 201 -15.38 -4.98 -7.92
C THR A 201 -15.39 -4.87 -6.40
N VAL A 202 -14.54 -4.02 -5.82
CA VAL A 202 -14.46 -3.84 -4.37
C VAL A 202 -15.72 -3.18 -3.82
N CYS A 203 -16.35 -2.24 -4.54
CA CYS A 203 -17.63 -1.64 -4.12
C CYS A 203 -18.76 -2.67 -4.09
N ALA A 204 -18.83 -3.54 -5.10
CA ALA A 204 -19.80 -4.63 -5.14
C ALA A 204 -19.59 -5.59 -3.95
N LEU A 205 -18.34 -5.96 -3.66
CA LEU A 205 -18.04 -6.92 -2.60
C LEU A 205 -18.13 -6.33 -1.18
N ALA A 206 -17.51 -5.18 -0.93
CA ALA A 206 -17.39 -4.60 0.42
C ALA A 206 -18.61 -3.79 0.85
N PHE A 207 -19.40 -3.27 -0.10
CA PHE A 207 -20.59 -2.46 0.19
C PHE A 207 -21.88 -3.11 -0.34
N GLY A 208 -21.83 -4.16 -1.16
CA GLY A 208 -23.02 -4.69 -1.81
C GLY A 208 -23.63 -3.68 -2.80
N ARG A 209 -22.80 -2.84 -3.42
CA ARG A 209 -23.23 -1.71 -4.27
C ARG A 209 -22.66 -1.83 -5.68
N GLU A 210 -23.56 -1.92 -6.65
CA GLU A 210 -23.20 -1.82 -8.07
C GLU A 210 -23.28 -0.34 -8.48
N LEU A 211 -22.12 0.31 -8.70
CA LEU A 211 -22.05 1.74 -9.02
C LEU A 211 -21.91 2.02 -10.51
N GLY A 212 -21.36 1.07 -11.27
CA GLY A 212 -21.08 1.24 -12.69
C GLY A 212 -20.06 2.36 -12.95
N CYS A 213 -19.09 2.52 -12.06
CA CYS A 213 -18.06 3.54 -12.15
C CYS A 213 -17.25 3.41 -13.45
N LEU A 214 -16.93 2.20 -13.87
CA LEU A 214 -16.18 1.94 -15.11
C LEU A 214 -16.97 2.30 -16.37
N GLU A 215 -18.23 1.86 -16.43
CA GLU A 215 -19.14 2.13 -17.55
C GLU A 215 -19.36 3.64 -17.73
N ARG A 216 -19.62 4.34 -16.62
CA ARG A 216 -19.87 5.78 -16.61
C ARG A 216 -18.60 6.64 -16.62
N SER A 217 -17.42 6.02 -16.51
CA SER A 217 -16.14 6.69 -16.29
C SER A 217 -16.20 7.68 -15.10
N ASP A 218 -16.85 7.26 -14.01
CA ASP A 218 -17.12 8.06 -12.81
C ASP A 218 -16.17 7.68 -11.67
N ALA A 219 -15.13 8.49 -11.47
CA ALA A 219 -14.13 8.30 -10.42
C ALA A 219 -14.54 8.90 -9.05
N THR A 220 -15.81 9.27 -8.84
CA THR A 220 -16.25 9.97 -7.61
C THR A 220 -15.89 9.21 -6.33
N VAL A 221 -16.13 7.90 -6.27
CA VAL A 221 -15.83 7.10 -5.08
C VAL A 221 -14.33 6.90 -4.89
N ALA A 222 -13.56 6.76 -5.98
CA ALA A 222 -12.08 6.76 -5.92
C ALA A 222 -11.55 8.06 -5.31
N HIS A 223 -12.12 9.23 -5.68
CA HIS A 223 -11.73 10.50 -5.07
C HIS A 223 -12.07 10.57 -3.58
N TRP A 224 -13.15 9.93 -3.12
CA TRP A 224 -13.45 9.83 -1.69
C TRP A 224 -12.42 8.96 -0.95
N ALA A 225 -12.03 7.84 -1.53
CA ALA A 225 -10.99 6.96 -1.01
C ALA A 225 -9.64 7.69 -0.91
N GLU A 226 -9.22 8.36 -1.98
CA GLU A 226 -7.96 9.11 -2.01
C GLU A 226 -7.95 10.26 -0.99
N ALA A 227 -9.06 11.01 -0.88
CA ALA A 227 -9.20 12.07 0.10
C ALA A 227 -9.14 11.55 1.54
N THR A 228 -9.63 10.33 1.79
CA THR A 228 -9.56 9.67 3.09
C THR A 228 -8.11 9.37 3.49
N VAL A 229 -7.30 8.84 2.58
CA VAL A 229 -5.87 8.59 2.84
C VAL A 229 -5.14 9.92 3.08
N LYS A 230 -5.39 10.95 2.25
CA LYS A 230 -4.77 12.26 2.37
C LYS A 230 -5.11 12.96 3.70
N VAL A 231 -6.39 12.97 4.11
CA VAL A 231 -6.81 13.70 5.32
C VAL A 231 -6.20 13.08 6.59
N HIS A 232 -6.14 11.75 6.69
CA HIS A 232 -5.56 11.08 7.85
C HIS A 232 -4.03 11.20 7.85
N GLY A 233 -3.38 11.04 6.69
CA GLY A 233 -1.94 11.25 6.54
C GLY A 233 -1.51 12.68 6.89
N MET A 234 -2.24 13.69 6.44
CA MET A 234 -1.98 15.10 6.77
C MET A 234 -2.14 15.38 8.27
N ARG A 235 -3.19 14.85 8.92
CA ARG A 235 -3.40 15.00 10.37
C ARG A 235 -2.31 14.30 11.18
N ALA A 236 -1.81 13.16 10.71
CA ALA A 236 -0.70 12.47 11.36
C ALA A 236 0.63 13.21 11.23
N MET A 237 0.89 13.84 10.08
CA MET A 237 2.10 14.65 9.87
C MET A 237 2.03 16.01 10.57
N VAL A 238 0.86 16.65 10.57
CA VAL A 238 0.63 17.98 11.15
C VAL A 238 -0.59 17.92 12.08
N PRO A 239 -0.41 17.53 13.36
CA PRO A 239 -1.52 17.37 14.31
C PRO A 239 -2.36 18.64 14.51
N LEU A 240 -1.78 19.82 14.28
CA LEU A 240 -2.49 21.10 14.31
C LEU A 240 -3.68 21.14 13.34
N LEU A 241 -3.62 20.43 12.21
CA LEU A 241 -4.73 20.34 11.24
C LEU A 241 -5.97 19.62 11.81
N GLY A 242 -5.85 18.94 12.96
CA GLY A 242 -6.99 18.41 13.71
C GLY A 242 -7.74 19.45 14.55
N LEU A 243 -7.18 20.66 14.74
CA LEU A 243 -7.69 21.69 15.64
C LEU A 243 -8.24 22.90 14.88
N TYR A 244 -9.28 23.54 15.40
CA TYR A 244 -9.81 24.79 14.84
C TYR A 244 -8.88 25.97 15.17
N PRO A 245 -8.62 26.93 14.23
CA PRO A 245 -9.17 27.04 12.88
C PRO A 245 -8.34 26.35 11.78
N PHE A 246 -7.20 25.72 12.11
CA PHE A 246 -6.30 25.08 11.13
C PHE A 246 -6.98 23.94 10.35
N SER A 247 -7.96 23.27 10.95
CA SER A 247 -8.79 22.25 10.28
C SER A 247 -9.55 22.78 9.05
N LEU A 248 -9.77 24.10 8.94
CA LEU A 248 -10.37 24.71 7.76
C LEU A 248 -9.51 24.51 6.49
N ALA A 249 -8.19 24.36 6.64
CA ALA A 249 -7.28 24.13 5.51
C ALA A 249 -7.51 22.78 4.81
N ILE A 250 -8.07 21.80 5.52
CA ILE A 250 -8.33 20.44 5.02
C ILE A 250 -9.84 20.13 4.93
N LYS A 251 -10.71 21.13 5.07
CA LYS A 251 -12.18 20.96 5.08
C LYS A 251 -12.72 20.23 3.84
N GLY A 252 -12.12 20.50 2.66
CA GLY A 252 -12.49 19.82 1.42
C GLY A 252 -12.26 18.30 1.48
N LEU A 253 -11.09 17.87 1.97
CA LEU A 253 -10.77 16.45 2.13
C LEU A 253 -11.65 15.79 3.21
N ASP A 254 -11.87 16.49 4.32
CA ASP A 254 -12.74 15.99 5.39
C ASP A 254 -14.18 15.79 4.89
N THR A 255 -14.69 16.70 4.06
CA THR A 255 -16.03 16.57 3.45
C THR A 255 -16.14 15.31 2.58
N GLN A 256 -15.10 14.97 1.80
CA GLN A 256 -15.10 13.74 1.00
C GLN A 256 -15.02 12.49 1.89
N PHE A 257 -14.24 12.51 2.97
CA PHE A 257 -14.23 11.44 3.96
C PHE A 257 -15.61 11.24 4.63
N GLN A 258 -16.32 12.33 4.93
CA GLN A 258 -17.69 12.24 5.45
C GLN A 258 -18.67 11.64 4.42
N ARG A 259 -18.49 11.92 3.13
CA ARG A 259 -19.29 11.30 2.05
C ARG A 259 -19.05 9.80 1.97
N LEU A 260 -17.80 9.35 2.05
CA LEU A 260 -17.48 7.92 2.09
C LEU A 260 -18.09 7.24 3.33
N THR A 261 -18.00 7.89 4.48
CA THR A 261 -18.59 7.39 5.73
C THR A 261 -20.11 7.29 5.61
N ALA A 262 -20.77 8.28 5.04
CA ALA A 262 -22.22 8.26 4.79
C ALA A 262 -22.60 7.14 3.82
N PHE A 263 -21.85 6.96 2.73
CA PHE A 263 -22.04 5.87 1.78
C PHE A 263 -21.88 4.48 2.42
N CYS A 264 -20.91 4.31 3.31
CA CYS A 264 -20.71 3.09 4.08
C CYS A 264 -21.92 2.79 4.97
N ARG A 265 -22.39 3.78 5.74
CA ARG A 265 -23.57 3.62 6.62
C ARG A 265 -24.82 3.27 5.83
N ASP A 266 -25.08 4.00 4.74
CA ASP A 266 -26.20 3.74 3.83
C ASP A 266 -26.17 2.31 3.28
N SER A 267 -24.99 1.81 2.92
CA SER A 267 -24.84 0.44 2.42
C SER A 267 -25.09 -0.62 3.49
N ILE A 268 -24.61 -0.42 4.71
CA ILE A 268 -24.90 -1.30 5.86
C ILE A 268 -26.40 -1.29 6.18
N SER A 269 -27.02 -0.11 6.22
CA SER A 269 -28.46 0.03 6.49
C SER A 269 -29.31 -0.70 5.46
N ARG A 270 -29.01 -0.55 4.15
CA ARG A 270 -29.71 -1.31 3.10
C ARG A 270 -29.54 -2.81 3.22
N ARG A 271 -28.34 -3.28 3.57
CA ARG A 271 -28.13 -4.72 3.79
C ARG A 271 -28.96 -5.24 4.95
N ARG A 272 -29.10 -4.48 6.04
CA ARG A 272 -29.96 -4.87 7.16
C ARG A 272 -31.43 -4.92 6.79
N GLU A 273 -31.92 -3.90 6.08
CA GLU A 273 -33.30 -3.87 5.58
C GLU A 273 -33.61 -5.08 4.68
N LEU A 274 -32.67 -5.46 3.80
CA LEU A 274 -32.79 -6.68 2.99
C LEU A 274 -32.95 -7.93 3.87
N LEU A 275 -32.15 -8.07 4.92
CA LEU A 275 -32.20 -9.23 5.82
C LEU A 275 -33.48 -9.25 6.69
N GLU A 276 -33.93 -8.08 7.15
CA GLU A 276 -35.15 -7.93 7.94
C GLU A 276 -36.41 -8.24 7.12
N THR A 277 -36.39 -7.94 5.82
CA THR A 277 -37.48 -8.25 4.88
C THR A 277 -37.43 -9.68 4.34
N GLY A 278 -36.51 -10.52 4.83
CA GLY A 278 -36.39 -11.93 4.46
C GLY A 278 -35.66 -12.19 3.14
N GLY A 279 -34.89 -11.21 2.65
CA GLY A 279 -34.03 -11.37 1.48
C GLY A 279 -32.89 -12.36 1.71
N GLU A 280 -32.40 -12.94 0.63
CA GLU A 280 -31.28 -13.88 0.67
C GLU A 280 -29.97 -13.17 1.08
N LYS A 281 -29.14 -13.88 1.85
CA LYS A 281 -27.81 -13.41 2.24
C LYS A 281 -26.87 -13.45 1.04
N PRO A 282 -26.38 -12.29 0.55
CA PRO A 282 -25.44 -12.28 -0.57
C PRO A 282 -24.09 -12.88 -0.18
N VAL A 283 -23.41 -13.51 -1.13
CA VAL A 283 -22.03 -13.98 -0.95
C VAL A 283 -21.08 -12.85 -1.28
N ASP A 284 -20.80 -11.99 -0.30
CA ASP A 284 -19.90 -10.86 -0.42
C ASP A 284 -19.25 -10.48 0.93
N LEU A 285 -18.29 -9.55 0.87
CA LEU A 285 -17.55 -9.13 2.06
C LEU A 285 -18.42 -8.35 3.05
N LEU A 286 -19.44 -7.62 2.58
CA LEU A 286 -20.35 -6.92 3.49
C LEU A 286 -21.14 -7.92 4.35
N GLN A 287 -21.68 -8.98 3.73
CA GLN A 287 -22.39 -10.03 4.46
C GLN A 287 -21.45 -10.76 5.42
N ALA A 288 -20.26 -11.10 4.93
CA ALA A 288 -19.22 -11.71 5.75
C ALA A 288 -18.90 -10.88 6.98
N PHE A 289 -18.77 -9.56 6.86
CA PHE A 289 -18.45 -8.68 7.98
C PHE A 289 -19.59 -8.53 8.97
N LEU A 290 -20.84 -8.55 8.51
CA LEU A 290 -22.01 -8.61 9.38
C LEU A 290 -22.10 -9.92 10.17
N ASP A 291 -21.74 -11.04 9.52
CA ASP A 291 -21.74 -12.37 10.13
C ASP A 291 -20.44 -12.69 10.87
N ALA A 292 -19.42 -11.82 10.81
CA ALA A 292 -18.10 -12.08 11.38
C ALA A 292 -18.11 -12.08 12.90
N GLN A 293 -17.72 -13.23 13.45
CA GLN A 293 -17.55 -13.46 14.88
C GLN A 293 -16.24 -14.16 15.14
N ASP A 294 -15.65 -13.87 16.29
CA ASP A 294 -14.48 -14.62 16.75
C ASP A 294 -14.88 -16.07 17.03
N PRO A 295 -14.24 -17.07 16.40
CA PRO A 295 -14.61 -18.47 16.61
C PRO A 295 -14.49 -18.94 18.07
N GLU A 296 -13.57 -18.34 18.83
CA GLU A 296 -13.29 -18.66 20.23
C GLU A 296 -14.25 -17.92 21.18
N SER A 297 -14.19 -16.59 21.21
CA SER A 297 -14.97 -15.76 22.16
C SER A 297 -16.41 -15.47 21.72
N LYS A 298 -16.77 -15.78 20.46
CA LYS A 298 -18.06 -15.42 19.84
C LYS A 298 -18.34 -13.92 19.78
N ILE A 299 -17.31 -13.09 19.95
CA ILE A 299 -17.43 -11.63 19.88
C ILE A 299 -17.60 -11.21 18.41
N SER A 300 -18.72 -10.53 18.11
CA SER A 300 -18.97 -9.86 16.84
C SER A 300 -18.23 -8.52 16.75
N MET A 301 -18.11 -7.98 15.53
CA MET A 301 -17.65 -6.60 15.35
C MET A 301 -18.73 -5.60 15.81
N SER A 302 -18.32 -4.49 16.42
CA SER A 302 -19.22 -3.36 16.67
C SER A 302 -19.54 -2.60 15.38
N GLU A 303 -20.58 -1.76 15.40
CA GLU A 303 -20.92 -0.90 14.25
C GLU A 303 -19.75 -0.09 13.70
N THR A 304 -18.99 0.53 14.60
CA THR A 304 -17.82 1.33 14.21
C THR A 304 -16.71 0.47 13.62
N GLN A 305 -16.51 -0.74 14.16
CA GLN A 305 -15.53 -1.69 13.63
C GLN A 305 -15.94 -2.19 12.24
N LEU A 306 -17.22 -2.54 12.05
CA LEU A 306 -17.78 -2.91 10.76
C LEU A 306 -17.56 -1.79 9.73
N GLN A 307 -17.93 -0.55 10.05
CA GLN A 307 -17.70 0.60 9.16
C GLN A 307 -16.22 0.80 8.83
N ALA A 308 -15.34 0.70 9.83
CA ALA A 308 -13.90 0.85 9.64
C ALA A 308 -13.35 -0.24 8.71
N GLU A 309 -13.67 -1.51 8.93
CA GLU A 309 -13.18 -2.62 8.10
C GLU A 309 -13.74 -2.56 6.68
N THR A 310 -15.01 -2.20 6.50
CA THR A 310 -15.60 -1.99 5.16
C THR A 310 -14.85 -0.90 4.38
N ILE A 311 -14.54 0.24 5.01
CA ILE A 311 -13.77 1.31 4.35
C ILE A 311 -12.33 0.86 4.12
N VAL A 312 -11.69 0.16 5.06
CA VAL A 312 -10.32 -0.36 4.91
C VAL A 312 -10.20 -1.26 3.69
N VAL A 313 -11.18 -2.13 3.44
CA VAL A 313 -11.17 -2.97 2.22
C VAL A 313 -11.19 -2.14 0.95
N LEU A 314 -11.99 -1.06 0.90
CA LEU A 314 -12.02 -0.14 -0.24
C LEU A 314 -10.63 0.48 -0.49
N LEU A 315 -10.05 1.05 0.57
CA LEU A 315 -8.76 1.75 0.49
C LEU A 315 -7.62 0.80 0.13
N ALA A 316 -7.61 -0.41 0.69
CA ALA A 316 -6.53 -1.37 0.50
C ALA A 316 -6.68 -2.18 -0.81
N GLY A 317 -7.90 -2.49 -1.23
CA GLY A 317 -8.19 -3.38 -2.36
C GLY A 317 -8.15 -2.70 -3.73
N THR A 318 -8.50 -1.42 -3.82
CA THR A 318 -8.62 -0.72 -5.11
C THR A 318 -7.24 -0.41 -5.72
N ASP A 319 -6.45 0.44 -5.05
CA ASP A 319 -5.22 0.96 -5.63
C ASP A 319 -4.11 -0.09 -5.74
N THR A 320 -4.07 -1.09 -4.86
CA THR A 320 -2.99 -2.08 -4.87
C THR A 320 -3.11 -3.05 -6.04
N SER A 321 -4.30 -3.62 -6.27
CA SER A 321 -4.57 -4.51 -7.40
C SER A 321 -4.44 -3.77 -8.73
N SER A 322 -5.03 -2.56 -8.85
CA SER A 322 -5.00 -1.79 -10.10
C SER A 322 -3.59 -1.39 -10.51
N ASN A 323 -2.79 -0.81 -9.60
CA ASN A 323 -1.41 -0.43 -9.92
C ASN A 323 -0.54 -1.66 -10.19
N THR A 324 -0.78 -2.81 -9.57
CA THR A 324 -0.06 -4.04 -9.92
C THR A 324 -0.31 -4.44 -11.37
N MET A 325 -1.57 -4.42 -11.82
CA MET A 325 -1.92 -4.69 -13.21
C MET A 325 -1.33 -3.64 -14.16
N GLN A 326 -1.29 -2.36 -13.75
CA GLN A 326 -0.65 -1.30 -14.54
C GLN A 326 0.84 -1.57 -14.77
N TRP A 327 1.58 -1.92 -13.70
CA TRP A 327 3.00 -2.27 -13.80
C TRP A 327 3.22 -3.54 -14.62
N LEU A 328 2.35 -4.53 -14.48
CA LEU A 328 2.43 -5.77 -15.25
C LEU A 328 2.22 -5.53 -16.75
N VAL A 329 1.16 -4.82 -17.15
CA VAL A 329 0.91 -4.48 -18.56
C VAL A 329 2.10 -3.70 -19.12
N HIS A 330 2.60 -2.71 -18.38
CA HIS A 330 3.78 -1.95 -18.77
C HIS A 330 5.00 -2.85 -19.00
N LEU A 331 5.32 -3.74 -18.06
CA LEU A 331 6.45 -4.66 -18.18
C LEU A 331 6.28 -5.62 -19.35
N LEU A 332 5.08 -6.15 -19.60
CA LEU A 332 4.83 -7.02 -20.76
C LEU A 332 5.03 -6.27 -22.09
N LEU A 333 4.58 -5.02 -22.19
CA LEU A 333 4.78 -4.19 -23.39
C LEU A 333 6.25 -3.85 -23.66
N LEU A 334 7.09 -3.79 -22.62
CA LEU A 334 8.53 -3.58 -22.75
C LEU A 334 9.30 -4.88 -23.07
N HIS A 335 8.67 -6.04 -22.91
CA HIS A 335 9.29 -7.36 -23.07
C HIS A 335 8.46 -8.25 -24.01
N PRO A 336 8.51 -8.00 -25.35
CA PRO A 336 7.66 -8.69 -26.33
C PRO A 336 7.80 -10.22 -26.31
N GLU A 337 8.99 -10.73 -25.98
CA GLU A 337 9.27 -12.16 -25.85
C GLU A 337 8.51 -12.79 -24.68
N ILE A 338 8.44 -12.07 -23.55
CA ILE A 338 7.71 -12.51 -22.35
C ILE A 338 6.21 -12.37 -22.60
N TYR A 339 5.77 -11.28 -23.23
CA TYR A 339 4.39 -11.09 -23.65
C TYR A 339 3.91 -12.23 -24.57
N ALA A 340 4.69 -12.55 -25.62
CA ALA A 340 4.36 -13.64 -26.54
C ALA A 340 4.25 -14.99 -25.83
N GLN A 341 5.13 -15.27 -24.86
CA GLN A 341 5.07 -16.50 -24.06
C GLN A 341 3.81 -16.54 -23.17
N ALA A 342 3.44 -15.42 -22.52
CA ALA A 342 2.24 -15.33 -21.70
C ALA A 342 0.95 -15.50 -22.54
N VAL A 343 0.89 -14.85 -23.71
CA VAL A 343 -0.19 -15.02 -24.69
C VAL A 343 -0.28 -16.48 -25.15
N SER A 344 0.84 -17.09 -25.51
CA SER A 344 0.88 -18.49 -25.97
C SER A 344 0.42 -19.46 -24.89
N GLU A 345 0.74 -19.22 -23.61
CA GLU A 345 0.26 -20.04 -22.49
C GLU A 345 -1.27 -19.97 -22.41
N VAL A 346 -1.84 -18.75 -22.41
CA VAL A 346 -3.27 -18.54 -22.23
C VAL A 346 -4.07 -19.09 -23.41
N ARG A 347 -3.74 -18.67 -24.64
CA ARG A 347 -4.47 -19.06 -25.86
C ARG A 347 -4.27 -20.53 -26.22
N GLY A 348 -3.18 -21.15 -25.76
CA GLY A 348 -2.96 -22.60 -25.89
C GLY A 348 -3.76 -23.44 -24.89
N LYS A 349 -4.38 -22.83 -23.87
CA LYS A 349 -5.13 -23.54 -22.82
C LYS A 349 -6.63 -23.31 -22.86
N PHE A 350 -7.08 -22.17 -23.34
CA PHE A 350 -8.50 -21.77 -23.30
C PHE A 350 -9.00 -21.38 -24.69
N ALA A 351 -10.24 -21.76 -25.00
CA ALA A 351 -10.92 -21.35 -26.22
C ALA A 351 -11.26 -19.86 -26.20
N ALA A 352 -11.41 -19.25 -27.38
CA ALA A 352 -11.67 -17.82 -27.52
C ALA A 352 -12.94 -17.35 -26.78
N ASP A 353 -13.99 -18.16 -26.72
CA ASP A 353 -15.27 -17.86 -26.06
C ASP A 353 -15.29 -18.20 -24.55
N HIS A 354 -14.26 -18.84 -24.02
CA HIS A 354 -14.21 -19.26 -22.61
C HIS A 354 -13.82 -18.11 -21.69
N VAL A 355 -14.61 -17.80 -20.66
CA VAL A 355 -14.21 -16.82 -19.61
C VAL A 355 -13.39 -17.53 -18.54
N ILE A 356 -12.11 -17.17 -18.44
CA ILE A 356 -11.15 -17.78 -17.50
C ILE A 356 -11.48 -17.35 -16.07
N THR A 357 -11.76 -18.33 -15.21
CA THR A 357 -12.00 -18.14 -13.78
C THR A 357 -10.71 -18.06 -12.97
N TYR A 358 -10.80 -17.60 -11.71
CA TYR A 358 -9.63 -17.54 -10.82
C TYR A 358 -9.02 -18.93 -10.58
N THR A 359 -9.85 -19.94 -10.35
CA THR A 359 -9.41 -21.33 -10.10
C THR A 359 -8.65 -21.88 -11.31
N GLU A 360 -9.14 -21.59 -12.52
CA GLU A 360 -8.49 -21.98 -13.77
C GLU A 360 -7.17 -21.25 -13.98
N ALA A 361 -7.15 -19.92 -13.84
CA ALA A 361 -5.93 -19.12 -13.99
C ALA A 361 -4.83 -19.57 -13.02
N LYS A 362 -5.19 -19.81 -11.75
CA LYS A 362 -4.26 -20.30 -10.73
C LYS A 362 -3.67 -21.67 -11.07
N LYS A 363 -4.48 -22.58 -11.62
CA LYS A 363 -4.10 -23.97 -11.88
C LYS A 363 -3.36 -24.14 -13.22
N HIS A 364 -3.78 -23.40 -14.24
CA HIS A 364 -3.41 -23.67 -15.63
C HIS A 364 -2.50 -22.62 -16.27
N LEU A 365 -2.27 -21.48 -15.61
CA LEU A 365 -1.44 -20.39 -16.13
C LEU A 365 -0.22 -20.07 -15.23
N PRO A 366 0.68 -21.04 -14.97
CA PRO A 366 1.83 -20.81 -14.10
C PRO A 366 2.75 -19.68 -14.58
N PHE A 367 2.89 -19.45 -15.88
CA PHE A 367 3.75 -18.39 -16.42
C PHE A 367 3.11 -17.00 -16.28
N VAL A 368 1.81 -16.84 -16.55
CA VAL A 368 1.10 -15.58 -16.25
C VAL A 368 1.18 -15.25 -14.76
N ASN A 369 0.98 -16.24 -13.88
CA ASN A 369 1.13 -16.04 -12.44
C ASN A 369 2.55 -15.61 -12.09
N ALA A 370 3.56 -16.20 -12.73
CA ALA A 370 4.96 -15.83 -12.55
C ALA A 370 5.27 -14.40 -13.01
N CYS A 371 4.61 -13.92 -14.08
CA CYS A 371 4.70 -12.53 -14.52
C CYS A 371 4.15 -11.57 -13.46
N ILE A 372 2.99 -11.88 -12.85
CA ILE A 372 2.43 -11.08 -11.74
C ILE A 372 3.40 -11.06 -10.54
N TYR A 373 3.97 -12.20 -10.16
CA TYR A 373 4.97 -12.26 -9.07
C TYR A 373 6.19 -11.39 -9.36
N GLU A 374 6.74 -11.45 -10.57
CA GLU A 374 7.92 -10.68 -10.94
C GLU A 374 7.62 -9.18 -11.03
N ALA A 375 6.43 -8.79 -11.48
CA ALA A 375 5.97 -7.40 -11.43
C ALA A 375 5.89 -6.90 -9.97
N LEU A 376 5.30 -7.68 -9.07
CA LEU A 376 5.22 -7.37 -7.63
C LEU A 376 6.58 -7.40 -6.93
N ARG A 377 7.55 -8.18 -7.42
CA ARG A 377 8.92 -8.14 -6.93
C ARG A 377 9.56 -6.80 -7.26
N LEU A 378 9.55 -6.40 -8.53
CA LEU A 378 10.14 -5.13 -8.98
C LEU A 378 9.42 -3.91 -8.38
N TYR A 379 8.10 -4.01 -8.20
CA TYR A 379 7.25 -2.97 -7.67
C TYR A 379 6.49 -3.48 -6.43
N PRO A 380 7.10 -3.50 -5.24
CA PRO A 380 6.40 -3.86 -4.01
C PRO A 380 5.43 -2.74 -3.60
N LEU A 381 4.19 -2.81 -4.10
CA LEU A 381 3.15 -1.77 -4.02
C LEU A 381 3.03 -1.13 -2.62
N GLY A 382 2.64 -1.91 -1.61
CA GLY A 382 2.39 -1.43 -0.24
C GLY A 382 3.63 -1.44 0.68
N GLY A 383 4.83 -1.44 0.11
CA GLY A 383 6.01 -2.01 0.75
C GLY A 383 7.23 -1.10 0.93
N GLY A 384 7.15 0.20 0.62
CA GLY A 384 8.31 1.09 0.63
C GLY A 384 9.19 0.90 1.86
N TYR A 385 8.61 1.20 3.03
CA TYR A 385 9.12 0.79 4.33
C TYR A 385 7.98 0.28 5.19
N VAL A 386 8.19 -0.83 5.87
CA VAL A 386 7.20 -1.45 6.75
C VAL A 386 7.69 -1.33 8.20
N PRO A 387 7.33 -0.25 8.92
CA PRO A 387 7.94 0.09 10.20
C PRO A 387 7.41 -0.78 11.35
N ARG A 388 8.33 -1.30 12.15
CA ARG A 388 8.08 -2.07 13.38
C ARG A 388 8.86 -1.49 14.54
N ILE A 389 8.51 -1.86 15.76
CA ILE A 389 9.26 -1.49 16.95
C ILE A 389 10.08 -2.69 17.42
N SER A 390 11.35 -2.44 17.71
CA SER A 390 12.26 -3.41 18.32
C SER A 390 11.71 -3.85 19.69
N PRO A 391 11.64 -5.16 19.97
CA PRO A 391 10.98 -5.72 21.14
C PRO A 391 11.76 -5.45 22.43
N ALA A 392 11.17 -5.87 23.55
CA ALA A 392 11.82 -5.83 24.85
C ALA A 392 13.21 -6.49 24.81
N GLY A 393 14.23 -5.81 25.32
CA GLY A 393 15.63 -6.29 25.29
C GLY A 393 16.37 -6.10 23.97
N GLY A 394 15.72 -5.58 22.92
CA GLY A 394 16.34 -5.31 21.61
C GLY A 394 16.61 -6.57 20.77
N ILE A 395 17.29 -6.38 19.64
CA ILE A 395 17.67 -7.47 18.72
C ILE A 395 18.99 -7.16 18.02
N THR A 396 19.78 -8.19 17.70
CA THR A 396 20.95 -8.04 16.81
C THR A 396 20.58 -8.42 15.38
N LEU A 397 20.76 -7.49 14.43
CA LEU A 397 20.51 -7.68 12.99
C LEU A 397 21.75 -7.24 12.21
N GLN A 398 22.17 -8.02 11.21
CA GLN A 398 23.41 -7.78 10.44
C GLN A 398 24.65 -7.48 11.32
N GLY A 399 24.74 -8.06 12.52
CA GLY A 399 25.83 -7.82 13.47
C GLY A 399 25.73 -6.53 14.30
N TYR A 400 24.67 -5.74 14.14
CA TYR A 400 24.41 -4.53 14.92
C TYR A 400 23.30 -4.77 15.94
N PHE A 401 23.55 -4.39 17.19
CA PHE A 401 22.52 -4.40 18.23
C PHE A 401 21.58 -3.21 18.06
N ILE A 402 20.29 -3.50 17.95
CA ILE A 402 19.17 -2.57 17.80
C ILE A 402 18.40 -2.55 19.11
N PRO A 403 18.50 -1.47 19.91
CA PRO A 403 17.85 -1.38 21.21
C PRO A 403 16.33 -1.49 21.12
N GLU A 404 15.72 -1.89 22.23
CA GLU A 404 14.28 -1.82 22.45
C GLU A 404 13.72 -0.44 22.11
N GLY A 405 12.51 -0.39 21.54
CA GLY A 405 11.83 0.85 21.21
C GLY A 405 12.36 1.55 19.95
N THR A 406 13.45 1.05 19.35
CA THR A 406 13.94 1.54 18.05
C THR A 406 12.99 1.14 16.93
N GLU A 407 12.71 2.05 16.00
CA GLU A 407 11.92 1.74 14.80
C GLU A 407 12.77 0.95 13.79
N ILE A 408 12.29 -0.20 13.34
CA ILE A 408 12.91 -1.05 12.31
C ILE A 408 12.05 -1.00 11.07
N ASN A 409 12.59 -0.43 9.99
CA ASN A 409 11.93 -0.24 8.71
C ASN A 409 12.34 -1.34 7.73
N ALA A 410 11.49 -2.35 7.55
CA ALA A 410 11.72 -3.36 6.52
C ALA A 410 11.57 -2.73 5.13
N ASN A 411 12.67 -2.67 4.38
CA ASN A 411 12.77 -2.07 3.06
C ASN A 411 12.51 -3.12 1.98
N PHE A 412 11.29 -3.16 1.44
CA PHE A 412 10.98 -4.17 0.41
C PHE A 412 11.63 -3.83 -0.93
N TYR A 413 11.90 -2.56 -1.22
CA TYR A 413 12.64 -2.17 -2.42
C TYR A 413 14.10 -2.62 -2.39
N GLY A 414 14.78 -2.46 -1.25
CA GLY A 414 16.13 -2.99 -1.06
C GLY A 414 16.15 -4.51 -1.18
N ALA A 415 15.18 -5.19 -0.56
CA ALA A 415 15.04 -6.64 -0.62
C ALA A 415 14.71 -7.15 -2.04
N SER A 416 13.95 -6.40 -2.83
CA SER A 416 13.60 -6.81 -4.19
C SER A 416 14.78 -6.74 -5.15
N ILE A 417 15.77 -5.88 -4.88
CA ILE A 417 17.00 -5.78 -5.68
C ILE A 417 18.23 -6.40 -4.99
N HIS A 418 18.01 -7.15 -3.91
CA HIS A 418 19.07 -7.73 -3.11
C HIS A 418 19.89 -8.75 -3.91
N LYS A 419 21.16 -8.45 -4.20
CA LYS A 419 22.02 -9.26 -5.08
C LYS A 419 22.27 -10.68 -4.58
N GLY A 420 22.24 -10.89 -3.27
CA GLY A 420 22.36 -12.23 -2.67
C GLY A 420 21.07 -13.07 -2.77
N ALA A 421 19.95 -12.47 -3.17
CA ALA A 421 18.66 -13.15 -3.32
C ALA A 421 18.18 -13.22 -4.77
N TRP A 422 18.66 -12.31 -5.63
CA TRP A 422 18.24 -12.20 -7.02
C TRP A 422 19.46 -11.98 -7.93
N ALA A 423 19.74 -12.93 -8.81
CA ALA A 423 20.71 -12.77 -9.89
C ALA A 423 20.18 -11.76 -10.91
N GLU A 424 20.98 -10.78 -11.36
CA GLU A 424 20.49 -9.69 -12.24
C GLU A 424 19.20 -9.03 -11.71
N PRO A 425 19.21 -8.46 -10.49
CA PRO A 425 18.00 -8.08 -9.75
C PRO A 425 17.09 -7.10 -10.49
N LEU A 426 17.65 -6.28 -11.37
CA LEU A 426 16.88 -5.30 -12.13
C LEU A 426 16.22 -5.90 -13.36
N ARG A 427 16.65 -7.06 -13.87
CA ARG A 427 16.03 -7.71 -15.02
C ARG A 427 14.62 -8.20 -14.67
N TYR A 428 13.64 -7.91 -15.53
CA TYR A 428 12.32 -8.53 -15.46
C TYR A 428 12.41 -9.95 -16.00
N ASP A 429 12.31 -10.95 -15.12
CA ASP A 429 12.40 -12.36 -15.47
C ASP A 429 11.37 -13.19 -14.67
N PRO A 430 10.20 -13.45 -15.26
CA PRO A 430 9.17 -14.29 -14.66
C PRO A 430 9.63 -15.72 -14.38
N THR A 431 10.64 -16.25 -15.08
CA THR A 431 11.07 -17.64 -14.88
C THR A 431 11.57 -17.92 -13.47
N ARG A 432 11.99 -16.87 -12.73
CA ARG A 432 12.33 -16.92 -11.31
C ARG A 432 11.24 -17.51 -10.43
N PHE A 433 9.97 -17.39 -10.81
CA PHE A 433 8.83 -17.86 -10.01
C PHE A 433 8.23 -19.19 -10.50
N LEU A 434 8.80 -19.78 -11.56
CA LEU A 434 8.44 -21.12 -12.02
C LEU A 434 9.13 -22.17 -11.14
N ALA A 435 8.34 -22.97 -10.42
CA ALA A 435 8.83 -24.08 -9.58
C ALA A 435 9.99 -23.74 -8.61
N ASN A 436 10.15 -22.46 -8.22
CA ASN A 436 11.22 -21.99 -7.35
C ASN A 436 10.66 -21.57 -5.99
N GLU A 437 10.95 -22.35 -4.94
CA GLU A 437 10.50 -22.05 -3.58
C GLU A 437 11.33 -20.93 -2.93
N GLU A 438 12.62 -20.83 -3.24
CA GLU A 438 13.51 -19.81 -2.70
C GLU A 438 13.07 -18.40 -3.12
N ALA A 439 12.71 -18.21 -4.38
CA ALA A 439 12.15 -16.97 -4.88
C ALA A 439 10.88 -16.57 -4.10
N ARG A 440 10.02 -17.55 -3.75
CA ARG A 440 8.82 -17.30 -2.95
C ARG A 440 9.13 -16.93 -1.50
N LEU A 441 10.20 -17.48 -0.92
CA LEU A 441 10.65 -17.13 0.44
C LEU A 441 11.23 -15.71 0.53
N ASN A 442 11.76 -15.18 -0.58
CA ASN A 442 12.30 -13.83 -0.69
C ASN A 442 11.28 -12.82 -1.25
N PHE A 443 10.04 -13.25 -1.49
CA PHE A 443 8.97 -12.40 -1.99
C PHE A 443 8.17 -11.77 -0.83
N PHE A 444 8.19 -10.44 -0.75
CA PHE A 444 7.63 -9.69 0.39
C PHE A 444 6.44 -8.79 0.05
N ALA A 445 5.96 -8.73 -1.20
CA ALA A 445 4.92 -7.77 -1.58
C ALA A 445 3.60 -7.93 -0.78
N PHE A 446 3.28 -9.15 -0.36
CA PHE A 446 2.14 -9.42 0.54
C PHE A 446 2.53 -9.55 2.03
N SER A 447 3.78 -9.24 2.40
CA SER A 447 4.36 -9.45 3.74
C SER A 447 4.37 -10.94 4.18
N PRO A 448 5.34 -11.38 5.01
CA PRO A 448 5.41 -12.78 5.46
C PRO A 448 4.70 -13.03 6.79
N GLY A 449 4.49 -14.32 7.10
CA GLY A 449 4.15 -14.81 8.43
C GLY A 449 2.86 -14.25 9.04
N VAL A 450 2.91 -13.86 10.31
CA VAL A 450 1.74 -13.39 11.06
C VAL A 450 1.18 -12.06 10.54
N ARG A 451 1.95 -11.36 9.71
CA ARG A 451 1.60 -10.07 9.09
C ARG A 451 1.28 -10.20 7.59
N ILE A 452 1.05 -11.42 7.11
CA ILE A 452 0.66 -11.65 5.72
C ILE A 452 -0.63 -10.91 5.38
N CYS A 453 -0.68 -10.33 4.19
CA CYS A 453 -1.82 -9.57 3.69
C CYS A 453 -3.09 -10.42 3.73
N PRO A 454 -4.16 -9.95 4.39
CA PRO A 454 -5.43 -10.67 4.48
C PRO A 454 -6.13 -10.72 3.12
N GLY A 455 -6.07 -9.65 2.32
CA GLY A 455 -6.71 -9.55 1.01
C GLY A 455 -5.98 -10.24 -0.15
N ARG A 456 -4.86 -10.94 0.09
CA ARG A 456 -4.01 -11.49 -0.99
C ARG A 456 -4.76 -12.40 -1.96
N HIS A 457 -5.69 -13.22 -1.47
CA HIS A 457 -6.42 -14.17 -2.32
C HIS A 457 -7.42 -13.45 -3.21
N LEU A 458 -8.09 -12.41 -2.70
CA LEU A 458 -8.95 -11.54 -3.49
C LEU A 458 -8.14 -10.79 -4.55
N ALA A 459 -7.01 -10.20 -4.17
CA ALA A 459 -6.12 -9.51 -5.11
C ALA A 459 -5.65 -10.46 -6.24
N TRP A 460 -5.25 -11.70 -5.91
CA TRP A 460 -4.92 -12.71 -6.93
C TRP A 460 -6.10 -13.05 -7.83
N ALA A 461 -7.32 -13.16 -7.28
CA ALA A 461 -8.51 -13.42 -8.07
C ALA A 461 -8.82 -12.27 -9.06
N GLU A 462 -8.75 -11.02 -8.61
CA GLU A 462 -8.94 -9.84 -9.45
C GLU A 462 -7.87 -9.76 -10.55
N MET A 463 -6.59 -9.72 -10.16
CA MET A 463 -5.48 -9.52 -11.10
C MET A 463 -5.37 -10.65 -12.12
N SER A 464 -5.49 -11.92 -11.68
CA SER A 464 -5.28 -13.06 -12.56
C SER A 464 -6.43 -13.21 -13.55
N THR A 465 -7.67 -12.96 -13.14
CA THR A 465 -8.83 -13.08 -14.05
C THR A 465 -8.83 -11.96 -15.09
N ILE A 466 -8.56 -10.72 -14.68
CA ILE A 466 -8.47 -9.59 -15.61
C ILE A 466 -7.34 -9.84 -16.61
N ILE A 467 -6.11 -10.09 -16.16
CA ILE A 467 -4.95 -10.21 -17.04
C ILE A 467 -5.05 -11.44 -17.95
N ALA A 468 -5.46 -12.60 -17.43
CA ALA A 468 -5.57 -13.81 -18.24
C ALA A 468 -6.59 -13.63 -19.37
N ASN A 469 -7.78 -13.10 -19.08
CA ASN A 469 -8.77 -12.89 -20.12
C ASN A 469 -8.37 -11.77 -21.08
N MET A 470 -7.67 -10.72 -20.63
CA MET A 470 -7.14 -9.71 -21.55
C MET A 470 -6.10 -10.29 -22.52
N LEU A 471 -5.21 -11.17 -22.06
CA LEU A 471 -4.20 -11.84 -22.90
C LEU A 471 -4.86 -12.79 -23.90
N LYS A 472 -5.96 -13.42 -23.50
CA LYS A 472 -6.78 -14.27 -24.36
C LYS A 472 -7.44 -13.46 -25.48
N ASP A 473 -8.13 -12.37 -25.11
CA ASP A 473 -9.11 -11.69 -25.97
C ASP A 473 -8.54 -10.57 -26.83
N TYR A 474 -7.37 -10.03 -26.48
CA TYR A 474 -6.83 -8.85 -27.14
C TYR A 474 -5.34 -8.98 -27.47
N ASP A 475 -4.96 -8.43 -28.62
CA ASP A 475 -3.57 -8.18 -28.99
C ASP A 475 -3.17 -6.77 -28.55
N TRP A 476 -2.00 -6.64 -27.92
CA TRP A 476 -1.55 -5.43 -27.23
C TRP A 476 -0.34 -4.81 -27.93
N SER A 477 -0.29 -3.50 -28.05
CA SER A 477 0.89 -2.79 -28.53
C SER A 477 1.00 -1.39 -27.93
N LEU A 478 2.22 -0.86 -27.89
CA LEU A 478 2.47 0.53 -27.50
C LEU A 478 1.98 1.48 -28.61
N PRO A 479 1.39 2.64 -28.26
CA PRO A 479 1.12 3.70 -29.23
C PRO A 479 2.40 4.11 -29.97
N LYS A 480 2.31 4.32 -31.29
CA LYS A 480 3.49 4.66 -32.12
C LYS A 480 4.12 6.01 -31.75
N ASP A 481 3.36 6.91 -31.16
CA ASP A 481 3.80 8.23 -30.72
C ASP A 481 4.44 8.21 -29.32
N LEU A 482 4.40 7.08 -28.60
CA LEU A 482 5.02 6.92 -27.29
C LEU A 482 6.52 6.59 -27.42
N THR A 483 7.32 7.58 -27.81
CA THR A 483 8.74 7.35 -28.20
C THR A 483 9.72 7.26 -27.04
N HIS A 484 9.33 7.64 -25.81
CA HIS A 484 10.21 7.62 -24.64
C HIS A 484 10.14 6.32 -23.83
N LEU A 485 9.28 5.37 -24.24
CA LEU A 485 9.14 4.04 -23.65
C LEU A 485 9.08 3.01 -24.78
N GLY A 486 9.67 1.84 -24.56
CA GLY A 486 9.61 0.75 -25.53
C GLY A 486 10.73 -0.26 -25.30
N PRO A 487 10.66 -1.43 -25.96
CA PRO A 487 11.67 -2.48 -25.81
C PRO A 487 13.09 -2.01 -26.13
N ASP A 488 13.23 -1.10 -27.10
CA ASP A 488 14.53 -0.59 -27.57
C ASP A 488 14.99 0.70 -26.86
N VAL A 489 14.15 1.28 -25.99
CA VAL A 489 14.49 2.49 -25.22
C VAL A 489 15.11 2.04 -23.91
N LEU A 490 16.44 2.00 -23.83
CA LEU A 490 17.15 1.43 -22.69
C LEU A 490 17.58 2.47 -21.64
N ASP A 491 17.59 2.03 -20.38
CA ASP A 491 18.11 2.77 -19.25
C ASP A 491 19.65 2.66 -19.15
N LYS A 492 20.22 3.31 -18.13
CA LYS A 492 21.68 3.29 -17.86
C LYS A 492 22.24 1.90 -17.54
N HIS A 493 21.40 0.91 -17.28
CA HIS A 493 21.75 -0.47 -16.98
C HIS A 493 21.56 -1.41 -18.19
N GLY A 494 21.07 -0.89 -19.32
CA GLY A 494 20.81 -1.67 -20.53
C GLY A 494 19.47 -2.42 -20.50
N TYR A 495 18.55 -2.08 -19.59
CA TYR A 495 17.20 -2.63 -19.55
C TYR A 495 16.18 -1.63 -20.13
N PRO A 496 15.01 -2.07 -20.63
CA PRO A 496 13.97 -1.16 -21.08
C PRO A 496 13.60 -0.11 -20.01
N CYS A 497 13.54 1.16 -20.44
CA CYS A 497 13.15 2.30 -19.64
C CYS A 497 11.73 2.11 -19.13
N ARG A 498 11.57 2.29 -17.81
CA ARG A 498 10.28 2.12 -17.14
C ARG A 498 9.62 3.46 -16.87
N MET A 499 8.29 3.44 -16.75
CA MET A 499 7.54 4.62 -16.30
C MET A 499 8.11 5.14 -14.98
N GLU A 500 8.17 6.45 -14.85
CA GLU A 500 8.51 7.08 -13.59
C GLU A 500 7.45 6.73 -12.54
N SER A 501 7.89 6.43 -11.31
CA SER A 501 7.01 6.05 -10.21
C SER A 501 7.09 7.03 -9.04
N ALA A 502 5.96 7.21 -8.36
CA ALA A 502 5.89 7.86 -7.06
C ALA A 502 5.32 6.88 -6.02
N HIS A 503 5.85 6.92 -4.81
CA HIS A 503 5.43 6.10 -3.68
C HIS A 503 4.98 6.97 -2.51
N PHE A 504 3.67 7.06 -2.31
CA PHE A 504 3.06 7.69 -1.13
C PHE A 504 2.61 6.63 -0.11
N LEU A 505 1.70 5.76 -0.55
CA LEU A 505 1.25 4.57 0.17
C LEU A 505 1.38 3.34 -0.73
N VAL A 506 1.00 3.53 -2.00
CA VAL A 506 1.21 2.61 -3.09
C VAL A 506 2.21 3.20 -4.09
N THR A 507 2.83 2.34 -4.88
CA THR A 507 3.71 2.75 -5.98
C THR A 507 2.91 2.89 -7.26
N ALA A 508 2.70 4.13 -7.70
CA ALA A 508 1.92 4.46 -8.88
C ALA A 508 2.77 5.16 -9.96
N PRO A 509 2.39 5.08 -11.25
CA PRO A 509 3.00 5.89 -12.30
C PRO A 509 2.82 7.39 -12.03
N VAL A 510 3.84 8.21 -12.32
CA VAL A 510 3.76 9.67 -12.12
C VAL A 510 2.85 10.33 -13.15
N ASN A 511 2.86 9.84 -14.40
CA ASN A 511 2.11 10.43 -15.50
C ASN A 511 1.17 9.40 -16.17
N PRO A 512 0.17 8.85 -15.46
CA PRO A 512 -0.63 7.74 -15.96
C PRO A 512 -1.38 8.07 -17.26
N ARG A 513 -1.82 9.33 -17.45
CA ARG A 513 -2.47 9.74 -18.71
C ARG A 513 -1.54 9.72 -19.93
N ARG A 514 -0.25 10.01 -19.71
CA ARG A 514 0.77 10.03 -20.77
C ARG A 514 1.32 8.62 -21.01
N ASP A 515 1.61 7.89 -19.94
CA ASP A 515 2.44 6.69 -20.00
C ASP A 515 1.62 5.39 -19.99
N CYS A 516 0.43 5.37 -19.38
CA CYS A 516 -0.42 4.18 -19.31
C CYS A 516 -1.38 4.06 -20.51
N ARG A 517 -0.84 4.23 -21.72
CA ARG A 517 -1.59 4.13 -22.98
C ARG A 517 -1.33 2.78 -23.64
N LEU A 518 -2.39 2.14 -24.12
CA LEU A 518 -2.34 0.83 -24.77
C LEU A 518 -3.18 0.87 -26.04
N VAL A 519 -2.60 0.41 -27.16
CA VAL A 519 -3.37 0.09 -28.36
C VAL A 519 -3.78 -1.37 -28.29
N LEU A 520 -5.10 -1.62 -28.35
CA LEU A 520 -5.66 -2.96 -28.31
C LEU A 520 -6.55 -3.24 -29.53
N SER A 521 -6.48 -4.47 -30.02
CA SER A 521 -7.39 -5.03 -31.03
C SER A 521 -7.94 -6.36 -30.56
N LYS A 522 -9.18 -6.68 -30.93
CA LYS A 522 -9.79 -7.99 -30.61
C LYS A 522 -9.04 -9.10 -31.33
N HIS A 523 -8.66 -10.14 -30.59
CA HIS A 523 -8.07 -11.34 -31.14
C HIS A 523 -9.16 -12.16 -31.87
N PRO A 524 -8.89 -12.66 -33.08
CA PRO A 524 -9.86 -13.42 -33.88
C PRO A 524 -10.35 -14.74 -33.26
#